data_AF-A0A8H4ACN3-F1
#
_entry.id   AF-A0A8H4ACN3-F1
#
_cell.length_a   1.000
_cell.length_b   1.000
_cell.length_c   1.000
_cell.angle_alpha   90.00
_cell.angle_beta   90.00
_cell.angle_gamma   90.00
#
_symmetry.space_group_name_H-M   'P 1'
#
loop_
_entity.id
_entity.type
_entity.pdbx_description
1 polymer ?
#
loop_
_entity_poly.entity_id
_entity_poly.type
_entity_poly.pdbx_seq_one_letter_code
_entity_poly.pdbx_strand_id
1 'polypeptide(L)'
;MHLLLYTFFLVFAAVASAFPNGAGTCLSNQTIIEGVPNSPMGKLNASLGYDFKVKMKNNLYIPNGPPIFLEITGKKHFKGLLLYALDSSKNHVGQWVLRHGFQFKGNCTGDPKGTLTHSCPKKKRPGIKFKWRPPPMDVGPITFVGTIVVSAEEGFQIVKTNQSFTACGSNNTIVPTQPSATPSSYPYNPSSSSYPYNSSSSTYPSSTTPSSSNKVNTSLNDVSGPAVTPLAAQSSSTSMMVKTLWVQSCLIASLAIWYLLFAFF
;
A
#
# COMPACT_ATOMS: atom_id res chain seq x y z
N MET A 1 -4.02 54.67 -21.07
CA MET A 1 -4.76 53.52 -21.62
C MET A 1 -3.87 52.27 -21.87
N HIS A 2 -2.82 52.02 -21.06
CA HIS A 2 -1.91 50.87 -21.27
C HIS A 2 -1.49 50.14 -19.98
N LEU A 3 -2.16 50.39 -18.84
CA LEU A 3 -1.71 49.89 -17.52
C LEU A 3 -2.67 48.87 -16.86
N LEU A 4 -3.52 48.19 -17.65
CA LEU A 4 -4.58 47.30 -17.14
C LEU A 4 -4.53 45.87 -17.73
N LEU A 5 -3.40 45.47 -18.32
CA LEU A 5 -3.30 44.21 -19.06
C LEU A 5 -2.12 43.31 -18.64
N TYR A 6 -1.66 43.43 -17.39
CA TYR A 6 -0.52 42.66 -16.87
C TYR A 6 -0.83 41.80 -15.63
N THR A 7 -2.12 41.57 -15.34
CA THR A 7 -2.58 40.91 -14.11
C THR A 7 -3.53 39.74 -14.38
N PHE A 8 -3.28 38.90 -15.39
CA PHE A 8 -4.12 37.72 -15.60
C PHE A 8 -3.47 36.48 -16.23
N PHE A 9 -2.24 36.13 -15.87
CA PHE A 9 -1.71 34.79 -16.18
C PHE A 9 -0.84 34.24 -15.03
N LEU A 10 -1.37 34.26 -13.80
CA LEU A 10 -0.92 33.34 -12.75
C LEU A 10 -1.57 31.97 -13.04
N VAL A 11 -1.08 31.32 -14.10
CA VAL A 11 -1.40 29.93 -14.40
C VAL A 11 -0.91 29.12 -13.22
N PHE A 12 -1.84 28.73 -12.35
CA PHE A 12 -1.63 27.64 -11.42
C PHE A 12 -1.30 26.40 -12.25
N ALA A 13 -0.02 26.19 -12.51
CA ALA A 13 0.49 24.90 -12.92
C ALA A 13 0.17 23.96 -11.75
N ALA A 14 -0.98 23.27 -11.84
CA ALA A 14 -1.35 22.22 -10.92
C ALA A 14 -0.35 21.09 -11.12
N VAL A 15 0.78 21.18 -10.40
CA VAL A 15 1.83 20.17 -10.45
C VAL A 15 1.28 18.95 -9.74
N ALA A 16 0.74 17.99 -10.50
CA ALA A 16 0.35 16.69 -9.98
C ALA A 16 1.57 15.99 -9.37
N SER A 17 1.72 16.13 -8.05
CA SER A 17 2.85 15.62 -7.28
C SER A 17 2.39 14.41 -6.49
N ALA A 18 3.03 13.24 -6.72
CA ALA A 18 2.90 12.15 -5.75
C ALA A 18 3.44 12.64 -4.40
N PHE A 19 2.97 12.07 -3.29
CA PHE A 19 3.44 12.47 -1.97
C PHE A 19 4.97 12.42 -1.91
N PRO A 20 5.64 13.52 -1.52
CA PRO A 20 7.09 13.59 -1.53
C PRO A 20 7.73 12.57 -0.58
N ASN A 21 6.97 12.11 0.42
CA ASN A 21 7.47 11.29 1.53
C ASN A 21 6.91 9.86 1.51
N GLY A 22 6.57 9.32 0.32
CA GLY A 22 6.06 7.96 0.16
C GLY A 22 4.56 7.82 0.40
N ALA A 23 4.09 6.58 0.48
CA ALA A 23 2.67 6.25 0.63
C ALA A 23 2.10 6.74 1.97
N GLY A 24 0.88 7.28 1.94
CA GLY A 24 0.15 7.69 3.15
C GLY A 24 -0.34 6.51 3.99
N THR A 25 -0.66 5.39 3.35
CA THR A 25 -1.24 4.18 3.96
C THR A 25 -0.29 2.97 3.90
N CYS A 26 -0.59 1.95 4.71
CA CYS A 26 0.03 0.62 4.63
C CYS A 26 -0.79 -0.35 3.77
N LEU A 27 -2.03 -0.02 3.41
CA LEU A 27 -2.95 -0.94 2.74
C LEU A 27 -3.24 -0.50 1.31
N SER A 28 -3.14 -1.44 0.38
CA SER A 28 -3.62 -1.31 -1.00
C SER A 28 -5.13 -1.55 -1.04
N ASN A 29 -5.91 -0.58 -0.57
CA ASN A 29 -7.38 -0.61 -0.58
C ASN A 29 -7.89 0.65 -1.30
N GLN A 30 -8.79 0.48 -2.27
CA GLN A 30 -9.30 1.59 -3.08
C GLN A 30 -9.89 2.71 -2.21
N THR A 31 -10.81 2.38 -1.30
CA THR A 31 -11.48 3.36 -0.43
C THR A 31 -10.49 4.14 0.42
N ILE A 32 -9.46 3.47 0.96
CA ILE A 32 -8.43 4.13 1.77
C ILE A 32 -7.54 5.03 0.90
N ILE A 33 -7.16 4.59 -0.30
CA ILE A 33 -6.28 5.34 -1.21
C ILE A 33 -7.01 6.56 -1.78
N GLU A 34 -8.24 6.39 -2.26
CA GLU A 34 -9.06 7.49 -2.80
C GLU A 34 -9.51 8.46 -1.71
N GLY A 35 -9.66 7.97 -0.47
CA GLY A 35 -10.03 8.76 0.69
C GLY A 35 -8.90 9.61 1.28
N VAL A 36 -7.66 9.51 0.78
CA VAL A 36 -6.57 10.41 1.24
C VAL A 36 -6.90 11.84 0.81
N PRO A 37 -7.03 12.81 1.74
CA PRO A 37 -7.36 14.18 1.40
C PRO A 37 -6.41 14.77 0.35
N ASN A 38 -6.97 15.55 -0.58
CA ASN A 38 -6.26 16.11 -1.75
C ASN A 38 -5.70 15.06 -2.71
N SER A 39 -6.23 13.82 -2.66
CA SER A 39 -5.75 12.59 -3.32
C SER A 39 -4.88 12.83 -4.56
N PRO A 40 -3.56 13.02 -4.36
CA PRO A 40 -2.66 13.28 -5.49
C PRO A 40 -2.45 12.02 -6.36
N MET A 41 -3.07 10.91 -5.97
CA MET A 41 -2.94 9.60 -6.59
C MET A 41 -4.01 9.34 -7.66
N GLY A 42 -5.03 10.20 -7.76
CA GLY A 42 -6.15 10.03 -8.69
C GLY A 42 -7.12 8.93 -8.27
N LYS A 43 -7.87 8.40 -9.25
CA LYS A 43 -8.84 7.30 -9.06
C LYS A 43 -8.24 5.94 -9.39
N LEU A 44 -8.86 4.87 -8.91
CA LEU A 44 -8.50 3.52 -9.34
C LEU A 44 -8.69 3.36 -10.85
N ASN A 45 -7.66 2.90 -11.53
CA ASN A 45 -7.65 2.55 -12.92
C ASN A 45 -7.00 1.17 -13.08
N ALA A 46 -7.85 0.13 -13.12
CA ALA A 46 -7.41 -1.26 -13.26
C ALA A 46 -6.74 -1.54 -14.63
N SER A 47 -6.93 -0.67 -15.61
CA SER A 47 -6.46 -0.83 -16.99
C SER A 47 -5.12 -0.16 -17.27
N LEU A 48 -4.37 0.26 -16.25
CA LEU A 48 -3.03 0.84 -16.43
C LEU A 48 -1.99 -0.19 -16.93
N GLY A 49 -2.30 -1.49 -16.84
CA GLY A 49 -1.53 -2.56 -17.45
C GLY A 49 -0.24 -2.91 -16.70
N TYR A 50 -0.17 -2.59 -15.41
CA TYR A 50 0.92 -3.07 -14.55
C TYR A 50 0.64 -4.48 -14.03
N ASP A 51 1.70 -5.24 -13.82
CA ASP A 51 1.65 -6.59 -13.24
C ASP A 51 2.95 -6.90 -12.45
N PHE A 52 2.94 -8.00 -11.71
CA PHE A 52 4.12 -8.55 -11.04
C PHE A 52 4.64 -9.79 -11.75
N LYS A 53 5.91 -9.74 -12.16
CA LYS A 53 6.66 -10.91 -12.56
C LYS A 53 7.53 -11.37 -11.41
N VAL A 54 7.14 -12.48 -10.79
CA VAL A 54 7.87 -13.09 -9.67
C VAL A 54 8.59 -14.35 -10.16
N LYS A 55 9.89 -14.45 -9.90
CA LYS A 55 10.67 -15.65 -10.23
C LYS A 55 10.78 -16.56 -9.02
N MET A 56 9.85 -17.50 -8.90
CA MET A 56 9.87 -18.56 -7.88
C MET A 56 9.61 -19.92 -8.53
N LYS A 57 10.37 -20.93 -8.11
CA LYS A 57 10.17 -22.31 -8.60
C LYS A 57 8.97 -22.92 -7.87
N ASN A 58 8.02 -23.46 -8.62
CA ASN A 58 6.83 -24.16 -8.10
C ASN A 58 6.00 -23.37 -7.08
N ASN A 59 6.08 -22.04 -7.13
CA ASN A 59 5.43 -21.16 -6.16
C ASN A 59 5.86 -21.38 -4.71
N LEU A 60 7.08 -21.84 -4.48
CA LEU A 60 7.61 -22.11 -3.15
C LEU A 60 8.61 -21.04 -2.72
N TYR A 61 8.54 -20.60 -1.47
CA TYR A 61 9.62 -19.88 -0.79
C TYR A 61 10.30 -20.78 0.24
N ILE A 62 11.57 -20.52 0.54
CA ILE A 62 12.29 -21.22 1.60
C ILE A 62 12.37 -20.24 2.78
N PRO A 63 11.82 -20.55 3.97
CA PRO A 63 12.02 -19.72 5.16
C PRO A 63 13.50 -19.50 5.43
N ASN A 64 13.87 -18.25 5.76
CA ASN A 64 15.27 -17.81 5.87
C ASN A 64 16.15 -18.11 4.63
N GLY A 65 15.52 -18.35 3.48
CA GLY A 65 16.18 -18.76 2.26
C GLY A 65 16.76 -17.59 1.44
N PRO A 66 17.20 -17.88 0.20
CA PRO A 66 17.74 -16.85 -0.67
C PRO A 66 16.69 -15.78 -1.03
N PRO A 67 17.11 -14.53 -1.31
CA PRO A 67 16.18 -13.49 -1.73
C PRO A 67 15.46 -13.82 -3.05
N ILE A 68 14.17 -13.51 -3.09
CA ILE A 68 13.31 -13.62 -4.27
C ILE A 68 13.27 -12.27 -5.00
N PHE A 69 13.21 -12.33 -6.33
CA PHE A 69 13.10 -11.14 -7.17
C PHE A 69 11.66 -10.94 -7.65
N LEU A 70 11.13 -9.76 -7.35
CA LEU A 70 9.85 -9.28 -7.86
C LEU A 70 10.11 -8.14 -8.84
N GLU A 71 9.60 -8.28 -10.06
CA GLU A 71 9.71 -7.27 -11.11
C GLU A 71 8.34 -6.65 -11.38
N ILE A 72 8.28 -5.32 -11.35
CA ILE A 72 7.08 -4.58 -11.74
C ILE A 72 7.11 -4.39 -13.26
N THR A 73 6.17 -5.01 -13.97
CA THR A 73 6.00 -4.83 -15.41
C THR A 73 4.92 -3.79 -15.70
N GLY A 74 4.96 -3.18 -16.88
CA GLY A 74 4.01 -2.15 -17.30
C GLY A 74 4.53 -1.37 -18.50
N LYS A 75 3.69 -0.53 -19.10
CA LYS A 75 4.06 0.26 -20.29
C LYS A 75 4.46 1.70 -19.97
N LYS A 76 3.89 2.28 -18.90
CA LYS A 76 4.05 3.70 -18.56
C LYS A 76 5.04 3.89 -17.42
N HIS A 77 5.61 5.09 -17.31
CA HIS A 77 6.35 5.46 -16.11
C HIS A 77 5.38 5.67 -14.95
N PHE A 78 5.81 5.41 -13.72
CA PHE A 78 5.01 5.63 -12.52
C PHE A 78 5.74 6.57 -11.53
N LYS A 79 5.00 7.30 -10.71
CA LYS A 79 5.55 8.22 -9.70
C LYS A 79 5.54 7.62 -8.30
N GLY A 80 4.48 6.90 -7.94
CA GLY A 80 4.30 6.33 -6.60
C GLY A 80 4.29 4.80 -6.58
N LEU A 81 4.72 4.23 -5.45
CA LEU A 81 4.70 2.79 -5.20
C LEU A 81 4.40 2.53 -3.73
N LEU A 82 3.56 1.52 -3.47
CA LEU A 82 3.46 0.80 -2.19
C LEU A 82 3.59 -0.69 -2.52
N LEU A 83 4.45 -1.43 -1.84
CA LEU A 83 4.74 -2.83 -2.13
C LEU A 83 4.99 -3.62 -0.84
N TYR A 84 4.34 -4.77 -0.70
CA TYR A 84 4.47 -5.65 0.47
C TYR A 84 4.05 -7.09 0.13
N ALA A 85 4.39 -8.03 1.02
CA ALA A 85 3.88 -9.40 0.98
C ALA A 85 2.96 -9.62 2.18
N LEU A 86 1.79 -10.23 1.97
CA LEU A 86 0.84 -10.57 3.02
C LEU A 86 0.85 -12.05 3.31
N ASP A 87 0.77 -12.42 4.58
CA ASP A 87 0.37 -13.77 5.02
C ASP A 87 -1.17 -13.94 5.04
N SER A 88 -1.64 -15.09 5.51
CA SER A 88 -3.07 -15.39 5.70
C SER A 88 -3.74 -14.45 6.72
N SER A 89 -3.00 -14.03 7.75
CA SER A 89 -3.42 -13.11 8.82
C SER A 89 -3.36 -11.63 8.44
N LYS A 90 -2.99 -11.31 7.19
CA LYS A 90 -2.82 -9.93 6.67
C LYS A 90 -1.67 -9.15 7.32
N ASN A 91 -0.70 -9.82 7.94
CA ASN A 91 0.53 -9.17 8.37
C ASN A 91 1.47 -8.99 7.17
N HIS A 92 2.28 -7.93 7.23
CA HIS A 92 3.32 -7.71 6.24
C HIS A 92 4.54 -8.56 6.61
N VAL A 93 4.93 -9.48 5.72
CA VAL A 93 5.93 -10.50 6.02
C VAL A 93 7.17 -10.42 5.12
N GLY A 94 8.28 -10.94 5.64
CA GLY A 94 9.59 -10.86 5.00
C GLY A 94 10.15 -9.44 4.96
N GLN A 95 11.29 -9.27 4.30
CA GLN A 95 12.02 -8.01 4.32
C GLN A 95 12.44 -7.56 2.92
N TRP A 96 12.11 -6.33 2.55
CA TRP A 96 12.63 -5.75 1.31
C TRP A 96 14.08 -5.31 1.45
N VAL A 97 14.86 -5.49 0.40
CA VAL A 97 16.18 -4.86 0.29
C VAL A 97 16.01 -3.47 -0.30
N LEU A 98 16.46 -2.46 0.45
CA LEU A 98 16.32 -1.08 0.05
C LEU A 98 17.08 -0.77 -1.24
N ARG A 99 16.51 0.10 -2.07
CA ARG A 99 17.08 0.55 -3.35
C ARG A 99 16.92 2.06 -3.47
N HIS A 100 17.86 2.72 -4.16
CA HIS A 100 17.80 4.18 -4.36
C HIS A 100 16.46 4.63 -4.97
N GLY A 101 15.88 5.69 -4.43
CA GLY A 101 14.55 6.21 -4.81
C GLY A 101 13.37 5.56 -4.09
N PHE A 102 13.64 4.66 -3.14
CA PHE A 102 12.64 3.99 -2.31
C PHE A 102 13.02 4.10 -0.82
N GLN A 103 12.06 3.81 0.05
CA GLN A 103 12.21 3.80 1.51
C GLN A 103 11.27 2.76 2.12
N PHE A 104 11.54 2.34 3.36
CA PHE A 104 10.59 1.52 4.11
C PHE A 104 9.41 2.38 4.57
N LYS A 105 8.21 1.81 4.55
CA LYS A 105 7.02 2.43 5.15
C LYS A 105 6.89 1.90 6.58
N GLY A 106 7.11 2.79 7.55
CA GLY A 106 6.92 2.49 8.96
C GLY A 106 5.45 2.41 9.38
N ASN A 107 5.21 1.91 10.59
CA ASN A 107 3.89 1.77 11.22
C ASN A 107 2.91 0.87 10.44
N CYS A 108 3.43 -0.12 9.72
CA CYS A 108 2.63 -1.19 9.14
C CYS A 108 2.66 -2.42 10.05
N THR A 109 1.55 -3.16 10.11
CA THR A 109 1.46 -4.40 10.88
C THR A 109 2.40 -5.47 10.32
N GLY A 110 3.23 -6.07 11.17
CA GLY A 110 4.17 -7.13 10.78
C GLY A 110 5.63 -6.68 10.83
N ASP A 111 6.44 -7.11 9.86
CA ASP A 111 7.86 -6.78 9.79
C ASP A 111 8.06 -5.29 9.47
N PRO A 112 8.90 -4.54 10.23
CA PRO A 112 9.15 -3.11 10.00
C PRO A 112 9.80 -2.80 8.64
N LYS A 113 10.38 -3.80 7.98
CA LYS A 113 10.93 -3.75 6.61
C LYS A 113 10.08 -4.54 5.61
N GLY A 114 8.89 -4.99 6.01
CA GLY A 114 7.94 -5.73 5.16
C GLY A 114 7.19 -4.87 4.16
N THR A 115 7.29 -3.54 4.26
CA THR A 115 6.63 -2.59 3.37
C THR A 115 7.63 -1.63 2.73
N LEU A 116 7.60 -1.54 1.41
CA LEU A 116 8.41 -0.63 0.62
C LEU A 116 7.53 0.44 -0.04
N THR A 117 8.02 1.68 -0.09
CA THR A 117 7.37 2.78 -0.80
C THR A 117 8.39 3.67 -1.52
N HIS A 118 7.94 4.57 -2.40
CA HIS A 118 8.82 5.55 -3.04
C HIS A 118 9.32 6.59 -2.02
N SER A 119 10.54 7.09 -2.18
CA SER A 119 11.07 8.19 -1.35
C SER A 119 10.92 9.57 -1.98
N CYS A 120 10.48 9.63 -3.24
CA CYS A 120 10.27 10.88 -3.96
C CYS A 120 9.33 10.68 -5.17
N PRO A 121 8.68 11.74 -5.69
CA PRO A 121 7.69 11.65 -6.76
C PRO A 121 8.32 11.58 -8.16
N LYS A 122 9.64 11.43 -8.26
CA LYS A 122 10.34 11.30 -9.55
C LYS A 122 9.80 10.09 -10.31
N LYS A 123 9.62 10.26 -11.63
CA LYS A 123 9.16 9.21 -12.55
C LYS A 123 10.12 8.02 -12.51
N LYS A 124 9.55 6.82 -12.45
CA LYS A 124 10.23 5.53 -12.40
C LYS A 124 9.83 4.73 -13.64
N ARG A 125 10.78 4.05 -14.25
CA ARG A 125 10.54 3.19 -15.42
C ARG A 125 9.95 1.85 -14.98
N PRO A 126 9.12 1.18 -15.79
CA PRO A 126 8.82 -0.25 -15.63
C PRO A 126 10.08 -1.12 -15.66
N GLY A 127 9.95 -2.39 -15.25
CA GLY A 127 11.04 -3.36 -15.20
C GLY A 127 11.95 -3.24 -13.97
N ILE A 128 11.53 -2.46 -12.96
CA ILE A 128 12.26 -2.35 -11.71
C ILE A 128 12.12 -3.67 -10.93
N LYS A 129 13.27 -4.28 -10.66
CA LYS A 129 13.40 -5.46 -9.80
C LYS A 129 13.65 -5.06 -8.35
N PHE A 130 12.88 -5.66 -7.45
CA PHE A 130 13.03 -5.59 -6.01
C PHE A 130 13.48 -6.94 -5.47
N LYS A 131 14.34 -6.92 -4.46
CA LYS A 131 14.76 -8.12 -3.73
C LYS A 131 13.94 -8.20 -2.45
N TRP A 132 13.31 -9.34 -2.21
CA TRP A 132 12.57 -9.67 -1.01
C TRP A 132 13.21 -10.86 -0.31
N ARG A 133 13.51 -10.74 0.98
CA ARG A 133 14.03 -11.81 1.82
C ARG A 133 12.86 -12.52 2.50
N PRO A 134 12.74 -13.85 2.35
CA PRO A 134 11.74 -14.62 3.06
C PRO A 134 11.79 -14.41 4.58
N PRO A 135 10.65 -14.55 5.29
CA PRO A 135 10.63 -14.53 6.74
C PRO A 135 11.48 -15.68 7.31
N PRO A 136 11.98 -15.56 8.56
CA PRO A 136 12.84 -16.58 9.16
C PRO A 136 12.12 -17.91 9.46
N MET A 137 10.80 -17.89 9.55
CA MET A 137 9.95 -19.05 9.82
C MET A 137 8.86 -19.17 8.74
N ASP A 138 8.25 -20.33 8.63
CA ASP A 138 7.04 -20.53 7.81
C ASP A 138 5.89 -19.69 8.36
N VAL A 139 5.40 -18.74 7.55
CA VAL A 139 4.26 -17.86 7.88
C VAL A 139 3.00 -18.27 7.10
N GLY A 140 3.00 -19.46 6.52
CA GLY A 140 1.95 -19.96 5.65
C GLY A 140 2.03 -19.37 4.23
N PRO A 141 0.93 -19.46 3.47
CA PRO A 141 0.85 -18.92 2.12
C PRO A 141 0.98 -17.40 2.13
N ILE A 142 1.87 -16.87 1.30
CA ILE A 142 2.06 -15.43 1.12
C ILE A 142 1.52 -14.95 -0.22
N THR A 143 1.22 -13.67 -0.34
CA THR A 143 0.85 -13.03 -1.60
C THR A 143 1.49 -11.66 -1.72
N PHE A 144 2.11 -11.35 -2.85
CA PHE A 144 2.64 -10.01 -3.09
C PHE A 144 1.52 -9.07 -3.54
N VAL A 145 1.48 -7.89 -2.95
CA VAL A 145 0.51 -6.84 -3.22
C VAL A 145 1.25 -5.53 -3.41
N GLY A 146 0.77 -4.69 -4.33
CA GLY A 146 1.21 -3.32 -4.38
C GLY A 146 0.23 -2.38 -5.05
N THR A 147 0.49 -1.10 -4.86
CA THR A 147 -0.23 0.00 -5.49
C THR A 147 0.77 0.81 -6.31
N ILE A 148 0.48 1.00 -7.59
CA ILE A 148 1.32 1.74 -8.53
C ILE A 148 0.56 3.00 -8.95
N VAL A 149 1.15 4.17 -8.70
CA VAL A 149 0.53 5.46 -8.98
C VAL A 149 1.24 6.10 -10.18
N VAL A 150 0.49 6.41 -11.23
CA VAL A 150 1.05 7.02 -12.44
C VAL A 150 1.04 8.55 -12.32
N SER A 151 -0.14 9.13 -12.15
CA SER A 151 -0.36 10.55 -11.90
C SER A 151 -1.75 10.77 -11.29
N ALA A 152 -2.09 12.00 -10.92
CA ALA A 152 -3.43 12.31 -10.44
C ALA A 152 -4.50 12.13 -11.54
N GLU A 153 -4.13 12.40 -12.79
CA GLU A 153 -5.00 12.31 -13.96
C GLU A 153 -5.20 10.86 -14.41
N GLU A 154 -4.12 10.08 -14.47
CA GLU A 154 -4.18 8.68 -14.92
C GLU A 154 -4.62 7.72 -13.82
N GLY A 155 -4.41 8.11 -12.55
CA GLY A 155 -4.79 7.35 -11.38
C GLY A 155 -3.75 6.35 -10.91
N PHE A 156 -4.24 5.33 -10.24
CA PHE A 156 -3.43 4.24 -9.66
C PHE A 156 -4.02 2.87 -9.99
N GLN A 157 -3.18 1.84 -9.95
CA GLN A 157 -3.59 0.44 -10.09
C GLN A 157 -3.14 -0.34 -8.85
N ILE A 158 -4.04 -1.16 -8.30
CA ILE A 158 -3.69 -2.17 -7.30
C ILE A 158 -3.34 -3.46 -8.05
N VAL A 159 -2.15 -4.00 -7.77
CA VAL A 159 -1.62 -5.21 -8.40
C VAL A 159 -1.40 -6.24 -7.31
N LYS A 160 -1.71 -7.50 -7.62
CA LYS A 160 -1.56 -8.64 -6.73
C LYS A 160 -1.08 -9.83 -7.55
N THR A 161 -0.22 -10.69 -6.99
CA THR A 161 0.10 -11.95 -7.67
C THR A 161 -1.14 -12.84 -7.75
N ASN A 162 -1.36 -13.46 -8.91
CA ASN A 162 -2.53 -14.32 -9.16
C ASN A 162 -2.53 -15.61 -8.32
N GLN A 163 -1.39 -15.95 -7.72
CA GLN A 163 -1.18 -17.12 -6.90
C GLN A 163 -0.52 -16.73 -5.58
N SER A 164 -0.80 -17.54 -4.56
CA SER A 164 -0.06 -17.51 -3.32
C SER A 164 1.21 -18.36 -3.43
N PHE A 165 2.17 -18.10 -2.55
CA PHE A 165 3.43 -18.84 -2.47
C PHE A 165 3.52 -19.50 -1.10
N THR A 166 3.83 -20.78 -1.04
CA THR A 166 3.90 -21.54 0.24
C THR A 166 5.33 -21.84 0.63
N ALA A 167 5.57 -22.11 1.91
CA ALA A 167 6.89 -22.51 2.37
C ALA A 167 7.26 -23.91 1.85
N CYS A 168 8.49 -24.07 1.39
CA CYS A 168 9.05 -25.37 1.02
C CYS A 168 9.13 -26.25 2.28
N GLY A 169 8.54 -27.44 2.20
CA GLY A 169 8.49 -28.36 3.35
C GLY A 169 7.37 -28.07 4.35
N SER A 170 6.45 -27.14 4.07
CA SER A 170 5.25 -27.05 4.90
C SER A 170 4.46 -28.36 4.79
N ASN A 171 4.29 -29.07 5.90
CA ASN A 171 3.46 -30.28 5.99
C ASN A 171 1.96 -30.00 5.82
N ASN A 172 1.58 -28.76 5.49
CA ASN A 172 0.24 -28.47 5.02
C ASN A 172 0.05 -29.19 3.69
N THR A 173 -0.55 -30.37 3.76
CA THR A 173 -1.13 -31.09 2.62
C THR A 173 -1.91 -30.08 1.80
N ILE A 174 -1.31 -29.61 0.70
CA ILE A 174 -1.98 -28.74 -0.26
C ILE A 174 -3.04 -29.64 -0.86
N VAL A 175 -4.27 -29.59 -0.34
CA VAL A 175 -5.43 -30.11 -1.05
C VAL A 175 -5.45 -29.30 -2.35
N PRO A 176 -5.19 -29.92 -3.52
CA PRO A 176 -5.22 -29.20 -4.77
C PRO A 176 -6.59 -28.56 -4.84
N THR A 177 -6.65 -27.23 -4.90
CA THR A 177 -7.90 -26.55 -5.20
C THR A 177 -8.22 -26.96 -6.63
N GLN A 178 -9.01 -28.03 -6.73
CA GLN A 178 -9.54 -28.53 -7.99
C GLN A 178 -10.17 -27.30 -8.66
N PRO A 179 -9.78 -26.97 -9.90
CA PRO A 179 -10.39 -25.85 -10.61
C PRO A 179 -11.90 -26.07 -10.55
N SER A 180 -12.60 -25.13 -9.90
CA SER A 180 -14.05 -25.14 -9.80
C SER A 180 -14.57 -25.23 -11.22
N ALA A 181 -15.08 -26.40 -11.61
CA ALA A 181 -15.67 -26.60 -12.90
C ALA A 181 -16.77 -25.56 -13.05
N THR A 182 -16.66 -24.73 -14.07
CA THR A 182 -17.72 -23.83 -14.52
C THR A 182 -19.01 -24.64 -14.62
N PRO A 183 -20.11 -24.25 -13.96
CA PRO A 183 -21.38 -24.89 -14.17
C PRO A 183 -21.72 -24.83 -15.65
N SER A 184 -21.78 -25.99 -16.29
CA SER A 184 -22.29 -26.14 -17.65
C SER A 184 -23.72 -25.61 -17.67
N SER A 185 -23.91 -24.42 -18.25
CA SER A 185 -25.22 -23.85 -18.51
C SER A 185 -25.95 -24.75 -19.50
N TYR A 186 -26.95 -25.49 -19.03
CA TYR A 186 -27.94 -26.10 -19.91
C TYR A 186 -28.73 -25.00 -20.65
N PRO A 187 -29.15 -25.23 -21.90
CA PRO A 187 -30.00 -24.29 -22.61
C PRO A 187 -31.36 -24.19 -21.91
N TYR A 188 -31.64 -23.01 -21.36
CA TYR A 188 -32.95 -22.64 -20.84
C TYR A 188 -33.94 -22.49 -22.00
N ASN A 189 -35.00 -23.29 -21.96
CA ASN A 189 -36.12 -23.27 -22.89
C ASN A 189 -37.21 -22.34 -22.33
N PRO A 190 -37.55 -21.21 -22.98
CA PRO A 190 -38.55 -20.28 -22.48
C PRO A 190 -39.94 -20.72 -22.95
N SER A 191 -40.68 -21.40 -22.06
CA SER A 191 -42.13 -21.57 -22.21
C SER A 191 -42.86 -20.80 -21.12
N SER A 192 -43.64 -19.85 -21.60
CA SER A 192 -44.63 -18.99 -20.95
C SER A 192 -45.29 -19.54 -19.67
N SER A 193 -45.35 -18.69 -18.64
CA SER A 193 -46.54 -18.61 -17.79
C SER A 193 -46.60 -17.24 -17.11
N SER A 194 -47.66 -16.51 -17.42
CA SER A 194 -48.06 -15.24 -16.84
C SER A 194 -48.74 -15.46 -15.48
N TYR A 195 -48.27 -14.81 -14.43
CA TYR A 195 -49.06 -14.56 -13.22
C TYR A 195 -48.90 -13.11 -12.76
N PRO A 196 -49.98 -12.47 -12.30
CA PRO A 196 -49.94 -11.09 -11.81
C PRO A 196 -49.43 -11.06 -10.36
N TYR A 197 -48.42 -10.25 -10.09
CA TYR A 197 -47.96 -9.98 -8.72
C TYR A 197 -48.69 -8.77 -8.15
N ASN A 198 -49.41 -9.02 -7.07
CA ASN A 198 -50.21 -8.08 -6.31
C ASN A 198 -49.32 -7.35 -5.30
N SER A 199 -49.34 -6.03 -5.34
CA SER A 199 -48.61 -5.11 -4.46
C SER A 199 -49.22 -5.13 -3.06
N SER A 200 -48.40 -5.35 -2.03
CA SER A 200 -48.77 -5.05 -0.65
C SER A 200 -47.55 -4.55 0.11
N SER A 201 -47.66 -3.28 0.50
CA SER A 201 -46.82 -2.56 1.45
C SER A 201 -46.72 -3.28 2.79
N SER A 202 -45.53 -3.33 3.37
CA SER A 202 -45.37 -3.59 4.80
C SER A 202 -44.24 -2.73 5.37
N THR A 203 -44.67 -1.82 6.23
CA THR A 203 -43.92 -0.90 7.07
C THR A 203 -43.29 -1.70 8.22
N TYR A 204 -41.97 -1.59 8.43
CA TYR A 204 -41.35 -2.05 9.67
C TYR A 204 -40.81 -0.86 10.47
N PRO A 205 -41.16 -0.75 11.77
CA PRO A 205 -40.65 0.29 12.65
C PRO A 205 -39.31 -0.12 13.29
N SER A 206 -38.53 0.91 13.62
CA SER A 206 -37.34 0.92 14.44
C SER A 206 -37.53 0.31 15.84
N SER A 207 -36.52 -0.41 16.34
CA SER A 207 -36.26 -0.55 17.79
C SER A 207 -34.77 -0.94 18.01
N THR A 208 -33.99 -0.01 18.56
CA THR A 208 -33.43 0.03 19.93
C THR A 208 -32.37 -1.02 20.27
N THR A 209 -31.16 -0.49 20.43
CA THR A 209 -30.02 -0.99 21.24
C THR A 209 -30.46 -1.45 22.64
N PRO A 210 -29.71 -2.38 23.27
CA PRO A 210 -28.77 -1.89 24.29
C PRO A 210 -27.44 -2.65 24.38
N SER A 211 -26.48 -1.88 24.88
CA SER A 211 -25.13 -2.21 25.31
C SER A 211 -25.04 -3.40 26.27
N SER A 212 -24.02 -4.24 26.10
CA SER A 212 -23.50 -5.07 27.18
C SER A 212 -21.98 -4.86 27.33
N SER A 213 -21.62 -4.33 28.48
CA SER A 213 -20.26 -4.11 28.98
C SER A 213 -19.66 -5.44 29.44
N ASN A 214 -18.57 -5.89 28.83
CA ASN A 214 -17.76 -6.95 29.39
C ASN A 214 -16.77 -6.37 30.41
N LYS A 215 -16.98 -6.71 31.67
CA LYS A 215 -16.06 -6.46 32.79
C LYS A 215 -14.77 -7.25 32.57
N VAL A 216 -13.65 -6.54 32.58
CA VAL A 216 -12.31 -7.10 32.71
C VAL A 216 -12.11 -7.52 34.16
N ASN A 217 -11.76 -8.79 34.36
CA ASN A 217 -11.38 -9.36 35.65
C ASN A 217 -9.89 -9.67 35.58
N THR A 218 -9.05 -8.80 36.16
CA THR A 218 -7.62 -9.06 36.38
C THR A 218 -7.38 -9.07 37.87
N SER A 219 -7.32 -10.26 38.46
CA SER A 219 -6.87 -10.47 39.82
C SER A 219 -5.34 -10.31 39.87
N LEU A 220 -4.92 -9.47 40.81
CA LEU A 220 -3.56 -9.27 41.29
C LEU A 220 -2.88 -10.61 41.65
N ASN A 221 -1.60 -10.72 41.32
CA ASN A 221 -0.64 -11.48 42.11
C ASN A 221 0.56 -10.56 42.40
N ASP A 222 0.57 -10.08 43.63
CA ASP A 222 1.69 -9.46 44.33
C ASP A 222 2.74 -10.54 44.63
N VAL A 223 4.00 -10.31 44.26
CA VAL A 223 5.15 -10.93 44.92
C VAL A 223 6.19 -9.84 45.15
N SER A 224 6.43 -9.59 46.43
CA SER A 224 7.27 -8.53 46.97
C SER A 224 8.74 -8.94 47.11
N GLY A 225 9.64 -8.04 46.71
CA GLY A 225 10.92 -7.75 47.40
C GLY A 225 12.23 -8.19 46.71
N PRO A 226 13.40 -7.60 47.08
CA PRO A 226 13.65 -6.32 47.77
C PRO A 226 14.60 -5.36 47.01
N ALA A 227 14.68 -4.17 47.58
CA ALA A 227 15.39 -2.94 47.20
C ALA A 227 16.83 -3.05 46.69
N VAL A 228 17.15 -2.24 45.68
CA VAL A 228 18.49 -1.65 45.50
C VAL A 228 18.34 -0.17 45.08
N THR A 229 19.02 0.69 45.84
CA THR A 229 19.07 2.16 45.79
C THR A 229 19.80 2.69 44.55
N PRO A 230 19.66 3.99 44.21
CA PRO A 230 19.82 4.50 42.85
C PRO A 230 21.20 5.08 42.56
N LEU A 231 21.66 4.99 41.31
CA LEU A 231 22.72 5.85 40.79
C LEU A 231 22.16 6.79 39.73
N ALA A 232 22.26 8.08 40.03
CA ALA A 232 22.00 9.17 39.12
C ALA A 232 23.08 9.22 38.03
N ALA A 233 22.66 9.31 36.77
CA ALA A 233 23.46 9.86 35.69
C ALA A 233 22.53 10.64 34.76
N GLN A 234 22.53 11.96 34.94
CA GLN A 234 21.99 12.91 33.99
C GLN A 234 22.75 12.77 32.65
N SER A 235 22.03 12.48 31.57
CA SER A 235 22.46 12.93 30.25
C SER A 235 21.28 13.59 29.56
N SER A 236 21.32 14.91 29.55
CA SER A 236 20.43 15.78 28.81
C SER A 236 20.74 15.63 27.31
N SER A 237 19.98 14.79 26.61
CA SER A 237 19.95 14.80 25.14
C SER A 237 18.81 15.69 24.68
N THR A 238 19.11 16.96 24.45
CA THR A 238 18.27 17.89 23.71
C THR A 238 18.16 17.40 22.26
N SER A 239 17.14 16.59 21.97
CA SER A 239 16.71 16.27 20.61
C SER A 239 16.04 17.51 20.01
N MET A 240 16.86 18.46 19.55
CA MET A 240 16.41 19.56 18.72
C MET A 240 15.79 19.05 17.43
N MET A 241 14.64 19.63 17.10
CA MET A 241 13.98 19.58 15.82
C MET A 241 14.97 19.81 14.66
N VAL A 242 15.31 18.75 13.93
CA VAL A 242 15.83 18.85 12.56
C VAL A 242 14.87 18.10 11.64
N LYS A 243 13.63 18.60 11.55
CA LYS A 243 12.63 18.12 10.57
C LYS A 243 12.38 19.09 9.42
N THR A 244 13.12 20.21 9.34
CA THR A 244 12.80 21.30 8.41
C THR A 244 13.82 21.48 7.27
N LEU A 245 14.97 20.78 7.25
CA LEU A 245 16.01 21.06 6.24
C LEU A 245 15.93 20.24 4.94
N TRP A 246 15.14 19.16 4.87
CA TRP A 246 15.09 18.31 3.66
C TRP A 246 14.05 18.75 2.61
N VAL A 247 13.13 19.65 2.97
CA VAL A 247 12.13 20.17 2.04
C VAL A 247 12.73 21.21 1.08
N GLN A 248 13.83 21.86 1.47
CA GLN A 248 14.39 22.98 0.70
C GLN A 248 15.21 22.55 -0.52
N SER A 249 15.90 21.41 -0.46
CA SER A 249 16.79 20.96 -1.55
C SER A 249 16.05 20.52 -2.82
N CYS A 250 14.78 20.12 -2.72
CA CYS A 250 14.01 19.69 -3.89
C CYS A 250 13.28 20.85 -4.60
N LEU A 251 12.99 21.94 -3.88
CA LEU A 251 12.38 23.17 -4.42
C LEU A 251 13.42 24.09 -5.07
N ILE A 252 14.63 24.21 -4.52
CA ILE A 252 15.68 25.08 -5.06
C ILE A 252 16.15 24.64 -6.47
N ALA A 253 16.17 23.32 -6.73
CA ALA A 253 16.55 22.81 -8.05
C ALA A 253 15.56 23.18 -9.16
N SER A 254 14.29 23.46 -8.84
CA SER A 254 13.29 23.85 -9.82
C SER A 254 13.27 25.36 -10.09
N LEU A 255 13.68 26.18 -9.11
CA LEU A 255 13.79 27.63 -9.25
C LEU A 255 15.07 28.06 -10.00
N ALA A 256 16.18 27.34 -9.82
CA ALA A 256 17.44 27.66 -10.51
C ALA A 256 17.36 27.47 -12.04
N ILE A 257 16.56 26.50 -12.52
CA ILE A 257 16.34 26.28 -13.96
C ILE A 257 15.51 27.41 -14.57
N TRP A 258 14.60 28.01 -13.79
CA TRP A 258 13.77 29.13 -14.26
C TRP A 258 14.58 30.42 -14.37
N TYR A 259 15.50 30.69 -13.44
CA TYR A 259 16.38 31.87 -13.50
C TYR A 259 17.42 31.80 -14.63
N LEU A 260 17.92 30.59 -14.96
CA LEU A 260 18.85 30.43 -16.08
C LEU A 260 18.18 30.60 -17.45
N LEU A 261 16.88 30.37 -17.58
CA LEU A 261 16.14 30.57 -18.84
C LEU A 261 15.75 32.03 -19.08
N PHE A 262 15.60 32.84 -18.02
CA PHE A 262 15.31 34.27 -18.13
C PHE A 262 16.55 35.16 -18.28
N ALA A 263 17.76 34.62 -18.08
CA ALA A 263 19.00 35.39 -18.28
C ALA A 263 19.44 35.49 -19.75
N PHE A 264 18.71 34.85 -20.68
CA PHE A 264 19.05 34.79 -22.12
C PHE A 264 17.97 35.37 -23.04
N PHE A 265 16.95 36.03 -22.49
CA PHE A 265 15.94 36.81 -23.22
C PHE A 265 15.81 38.18 -22.58
#